data_AF-A0A0N0ZCP5-F1
#
_entry.id   AF-A0A0N0ZCP5-F1
#
_cell.length_a   1.000
_cell.length_b   1.000
_cell.length_c   1.000
_cell.angle_alpha   90.00
_cell.angle_beta   90.00
_cell.angle_gamma   90.00
#
_symmetry.space_group_name_H-M   'P 1'
#
loop_
_entity.id
_entity.type
_entity.pdbx_description
1 polymer ?
#
loop_
_entity_poly.entity_id
_entity_poly.type
_entity_poly.pdbx_seq_one_letter_code
_entity_poly.pdbx_strand_id
1 'polypeptide(L)'
;MKKEWYTAKELINFYEMPKTPQGVNIKAKREGWISRRKRGVQGKAVEYHINSLPESLFEQLSLHEPEVNYQTKLEDKYLIWREAYYQLAPNEKNKIMNFILRYGLSELVKLINEYDIINNRDNKKIINNN
;
A
#
# COMPACT_ATOMS: atom_id res chain seq x y z
N MET A 1 10.32 5.73 7.79
CA MET A 1 10.35 7.19 8.11
C MET A 1 8.94 7.72 7.92
N LYS A 2 8.38 8.45 8.88
CA LYS A 2 7.02 9.02 8.78
C LYS A 2 7.02 10.17 7.77
N LYS A 3 5.95 10.31 6.99
CA LYS A 3 5.78 11.44 6.05
C LYS A 3 5.48 12.71 6.83
N GLU A 4 6.27 13.76 6.62
CA GLU A 4 6.15 15.01 7.40
C GLU A 4 5.47 16.15 6.63
N TRP A 5 5.27 16.00 5.31
CA TRP A 5 4.78 17.06 4.43
C TRP A 5 3.59 16.60 3.60
N TYR A 6 2.52 17.39 3.63
CA TYR A 6 1.22 17.05 3.04
C TYR A 6 0.74 18.12 2.07
N THR A 7 0.17 17.71 0.94
CA THR A 7 -0.42 18.62 -0.04
C THR A 7 -1.85 18.99 0.33
N ALA A 8 -2.31 20.15 -0.14
CA ALA A 8 -3.71 20.56 0.05
C ALA A 8 -4.73 19.51 -0.43
N LYS A 9 -4.40 18.73 -1.47
CA LYS A 9 -5.24 17.65 -2.00
C LYS A 9 -5.32 16.44 -1.06
N GLU A 10 -4.26 16.12 -0.35
CA GLU A 10 -4.27 15.01 0.63
C GLU A 10 -5.08 15.40 1.85
N LEU A 11 -5.08 16.69 2.20
CA LEU A 11 -5.73 17.21 3.40
C LEU A 11 -7.25 17.38 3.26
N ILE A 12 -7.83 17.35 2.05
CA ILE A 12 -9.30 17.51 1.87
C ILE A 12 -10.12 16.32 2.37
N ASN A 13 -9.50 15.14 2.55
CA ASN A 13 -10.18 13.90 2.92
C ASN A 13 -10.37 13.75 4.43
N PHE A 14 -9.84 14.66 5.23
CA PHE A 14 -9.92 14.60 6.67
C PHE A 14 -11.15 15.33 7.21
N TYR A 15 -11.64 14.86 8.35
CA TYR A 15 -12.74 15.52 9.05
C TYR A 15 -12.29 16.92 9.49
N GLU A 16 -13.21 17.90 9.47
CA GLU A 16 -12.94 19.33 9.75
C GLU A 16 -12.05 20.07 8.74
N MET A 17 -11.67 19.42 7.65
CA MET A 17 -10.97 20.08 6.55
C MET A 17 -11.93 20.61 5.49
N PRO A 18 -11.60 21.74 4.85
CA PRO A 18 -12.34 22.20 3.68
C PRO A 18 -12.31 21.13 2.57
N LYS A 19 -13.46 20.88 1.95
CA LYS A 19 -13.62 19.86 0.89
C LYS A 19 -12.91 20.22 -0.43
N THR A 20 -12.27 21.39 -0.50
CA THR A 20 -11.56 21.86 -1.69
C THR A 20 -10.13 22.25 -1.34
N PRO A 21 -9.14 21.98 -2.22
CA PRO A 21 -7.75 22.39 -1.99
C PRO A 21 -7.58 23.90 -1.82
N GLN A 22 -8.44 24.70 -2.46
CA GLN A 22 -8.48 26.16 -2.31
C GLN A 22 -8.89 26.56 -0.87
N GLY A 23 -9.91 25.90 -0.31
CA GLY A 23 -10.31 26.11 1.08
C GLY A 23 -9.20 25.74 2.06
N VAL A 24 -8.46 24.65 1.80
CA VAL A 24 -7.30 24.26 2.60
C VAL A 24 -6.20 25.33 2.56
N ASN A 25 -5.90 25.90 1.39
CA ASN A 25 -4.90 26.98 1.28
C ASN A 25 -5.32 28.25 2.04
N ILE A 26 -6.61 28.59 2.03
CA ILE A 26 -7.15 29.72 2.80
C ILE A 26 -7.03 29.44 4.30
N LYS A 27 -7.42 28.24 4.75
CA LYS A 27 -7.29 27.80 6.14
C LYS A 27 -5.83 27.83 6.60
N ALA A 28 -4.91 27.30 5.81
CA ALA A 28 -3.47 27.30 6.07
C ALA A 28 -2.88 28.71 6.18
N LYS A 29 -3.33 29.65 5.34
CA LYS A 29 -2.91 31.05 5.42
C LYS A 29 -3.47 31.75 6.68
N ARG A 30 -4.72 31.46 7.04
CA ARG A 30 -5.39 32.01 8.23
C ARG A 30 -4.74 31.50 9.53
N GLU A 31 -4.34 30.24 9.55
CA GLU A 31 -3.79 29.54 10.72
C GLU A 31 -2.26 29.51 10.75
N GLY A 32 -1.60 30.13 9.77
CA GLY A 32 -0.14 30.32 9.76
C GLY A 32 0.66 29.02 9.58
N TRP A 33 0.18 28.07 8.78
CA TRP A 33 0.81 26.77 8.64
C TRP A 33 2.22 26.85 8.00
N ILE A 34 3.12 25.98 8.47
CA ILE A 34 4.48 25.86 7.93
C ILE A 34 4.36 25.26 6.54
N SER A 35 4.79 26.02 5.53
CA SER A 35 4.65 25.62 4.13
C SER A 35 6.01 25.59 3.41
N ARG A 36 6.13 24.67 2.44
CA ARG A 36 7.27 24.60 1.52
C ARG A 36 6.81 24.43 0.08
N ARG A 37 7.68 24.81 -0.86
CA ARG A 37 7.49 24.46 -2.27
C ARG A 37 7.83 22.99 -2.49
N LYS A 38 6.97 22.28 -3.22
CA LYS A 38 7.22 20.90 -3.62
C LYS A 38 8.41 20.84 -4.60
N ARG A 39 9.42 20.01 -4.31
CA ARG A 39 10.59 19.85 -5.18
C ARG A 39 10.25 18.95 -6.37
N GLY A 40 10.75 19.29 -7.56
CA GLY A 40 10.66 18.43 -8.76
C GLY A 40 9.35 18.49 -9.55
N VAL A 41 8.51 19.51 -9.36
CA VAL A 41 7.25 19.64 -10.10
C VAL A 41 7.22 20.96 -10.88
N GLN A 42 6.82 20.90 -12.14
CA GLN A 42 6.62 22.06 -13.00
C GLN A 42 5.30 22.76 -12.58
N GLY A 43 5.35 23.56 -11.50
CA GLY A 43 4.19 24.34 -11.00
C GLY A 43 4.36 24.89 -9.58
N LYS A 44 3.50 25.83 -9.18
CA LYS A 44 3.43 26.41 -7.81
C LYS A 44 2.77 25.45 -6.81
N ALA A 45 3.24 24.21 -6.72
CA ALA A 45 2.73 23.25 -5.74
C ALA A 45 3.33 23.51 -4.35
N VAL A 46 2.46 23.60 -3.34
CA VAL A 46 2.81 23.89 -1.94
C VAL A 46 2.43 22.69 -1.07
N GLU A 47 3.30 22.38 -0.11
CA GLU A 47 3.12 21.34 0.91
C GLU A 47 3.16 21.98 2.31
N TYR A 48 2.44 21.39 3.25
CA TYR A 48 2.31 21.84 4.64
C TYR A 48 2.91 20.81 5.61
N HIS A 49 3.60 21.29 6.64
CA HIS A 49 4.27 20.42 7.62
C HIS A 49 3.28 19.89 8.67
N ILE A 50 3.45 18.62 9.06
CA ILE A 50 2.58 17.94 10.04
C ILE A 50 2.45 18.69 11.38
N ASN A 51 3.54 19.25 11.89
CA ASN A 51 3.54 20.04 13.15
C ASN A 51 2.71 21.32 13.11
N SER A 52 2.27 21.76 11.93
CA SER A 52 1.46 22.96 11.78
C SER A 52 0.00 22.65 11.43
N LEU A 53 -0.36 21.38 11.37
CA LEU A 53 -1.73 20.93 11.16
C LEU A 53 -2.51 20.93 12.48
N PRO A 54 -3.85 21.03 12.45
CA PRO A 54 -4.69 20.91 13.63
C PRO A 54 -4.46 19.58 14.36
N GLU A 55 -4.56 19.58 15.68
CA GLU A 55 -4.35 18.39 16.51
C GLU A 55 -5.37 17.28 16.21
N SER A 56 -6.62 17.65 15.88
CA SER A 56 -7.65 16.73 15.38
C SER A 56 -7.24 16.00 14.10
N LEU A 57 -6.34 16.60 13.32
CA LEU A 57 -5.77 16.00 12.12
C LEU A 57 -4.63 15.01 12.43
N PHE A 58 -3.92 15.19 13.54
CA PHE A 58 -2.79 14.36 13.92
C PHE A 58 -3.22 12.94 14.35
N GLU A 59 -4.33 12.83 15.09
CA GLU A 59 -4.96 11.55 15.43
C GLU A 59 -5.43 10.83 14.17
N GLN A 60 -6.09 11.57 13.27
CA GLN A 60 -6.54 11.02 12.00
C GLN A 60 -5.38 10.67 11.06
N LEU A 61 -4.26 11.38 11.07
CA LEU A 61 -3.05 11.05 10.30
C LEU A 61 -2.26 9.88 10.91
N SER A 62 -2.36 9.66 12.22
CA SER A 62 -1.80 8.47 12.87
C SER A 62 -2.67 7.23 12.66
N LEU A 63 -3.97 7.40 12.39
CA LEU A 63 -4.92 6.33 12.09
C LEU A 63 -5.09 6.10 10.56
N HIS A 64 -4.98 7.15 9.75
CA HIS A 64 -4.93 7.12 8.29
C HIS A 64 -3.49 7.30 7.82
N GLU A 65 -2.82 6.18 7.65
CA GLU A 65 -1.65 6.10 6.80
C GLU A 65 -2.05 6.55 5.38
N PRO A 66 -1.38 7.55 4.77
CA PRO A 66 -1.79 8.04 3.47
C PRO A 66 -1.41 7.01 2.43
N GLU A 67 -2.37 6.59 1.60
CA GLU A 67 -2.12 5.85 0.36
C GLU A 67 -1.26 6.72 -0.57
N VAL A 68 0.06 6.63 -0.42
CA VAL A 68 1.02 7.30 -1.31
C VAL A 68 1.47 6.27 -2.34
N ASN A 69 0.95 6.50 -3.53
CA ASN A 69 1.06 5.83 -4.82
C ASN A 69 2.51 5.53 -5.32
N TYR A 70 3.30 4.81 -4.52
CA TYR A 70 4.49 4.05 -4.94
C TYR A 70 4.32 2.55 -4.71
N GLN A 71 3.20 2.16 -4.09
CA GLN A 71 2.92 0.81 -3.62
C GLN A 71 2.16 -0.04 -4.62
N THR A 72 1.50 0.50 -5.64
CA THR A 72 0.57 -0.27 -6.50
C THR A 72 1.15 -1.62 -6.93
N LYS A 73 2.39 -1.68 -7.41
CA LYS A 73 2.99 -2.95 -7.86
C LYS A 73 3.38 -3.97 -6.77
N LEU A 74 3.59 -3.54 -5.52
CA LEU A 74 3.99 -4.38 -4.38
C LEU A 74 2.81 -4.67 -3.45
N GLU A 75 1.94 -3.69 -3.23
CA GLU A 75 0.65 -3.86 -2.57
C GLU A 75 -0.27 -4.75 -3.40
N ASP A 76 -0.28 -4.68 -4.74
CA ASP A 76 -1.04 -5.64 -5.55
C ASP A 76 -0.62 -7.08 -5.19
N LYS A 77 0.68 -7.37 -5.13
CA LYS A 77 1.17 -8.73 -4.84
C LYS A 77 0.87 -9.17 -3.41
N TYR A 78 1.07 -8.27 -2.45
CA TYR A 78 0.81 -8.57 -1.05
C TYR A 78 -0.70 -8.67 -0.76
N LEU A 79 -1.51 -7.84 -1.39
CA LEU A 79 -2.97 -7.87 -1.32
C LEU A 79 -3.51 -9.13 -2.00
N ILE A 80 -3.03 -9.48 -3.20
CA ILE A 80 -3.38 -10.74 -3.87
C ILE A 80 -3.04 -11.93 -2.99
N TRP A 81 -1.85 -11.93 -2.37
CA TRP A 81 -1.44 -13.02 -1.47
C TRP A 81 -2.28 -13.07 -0.19
N ARG A 82 -2.62 -11.91 0.37
CA ARG A 82 -3.48 -11.77 1.56
C ARG A 82 -4.90 -12.26 1.26
N GLU A 83 -5.50 -11.83 0.15
CA GLU A 83 -6.84 -12.25 -0.28
C GLU A 83 -6.87 -13.75 -0.58
N ALA A 84 -5.89 -14.28 -1.32
CA ALA A 84 -5.77 -15.71 -1.57
C ALA A 84 -5.63 -16.51 -0.26
N TYR A 85 -4.84 -16.00 0.69
CA TYR A 85 -4.73 -16.61 2.01
C TYR A 85 -6.07 -16.60 2.76
N TYR A 86 -6.84 -15.51 2.72
CA TYR A 86 -8.14 -15.45 3.40
C TYR A 86 -9.22 -16.34 2.79
N GLN A 87 -9.14 -16.63 1.49
CA GLN A 87 -10.05 -17.55 0.79
C GLN A 87 -9.85 -19.02 1.17
N LEU A 88 -8.71 -19.39 1.76
CA LEU A 88 -8.46 -20.75 2.23
C LEU A 88 -9.29 -21.12 3.46
N ALA A 89 -9.65 -22.40 3.56
CA ALA A 89 -10.31 -22.92 4.74
C ALA A 89 -9.35 -22.89 5.96
N PRO A 90 -9.85 -22.81 7.21
CA PRO A 90 -9.01 -22.71 8.40
C PRO A 90 -7.98 -23.85 8.55
N ASN A 91 -8.35 -25.07 8.13
CA ASN A 91 -7.47 -26.24 8.13
C ASN A 91 -6.33 -26.12 7.11
N GLU A 92 -6.57 -25.50 5.95
CA GLU A 92 -5.58 -25.26 4.90
C GLU A 92 -4.60 -24.16 5.30
N LYS A 93 -5.10 -23.07 5.89
CA LYS A 93 -4.28 -21.99 6.49
C LYS A 93 -3.27 -22.56 7.50
N ASN A 94 -3.75 -23.41 8.40
CA ASN A 94 -2.90 -24.03 9.41
C ASN A 94 -1.84 -24.95 8.80
N LYS A 95 -2.17 -25.71 7.75
CA LYS A 95 -1.18 -26.55 7.04
C LYS A 95 -0.08 -25.70 6.40
N ILE A 96 -0.44 -24.63 5.71
CA ILE A 96 0.51 -23.71 5.07
C ILE A 96 1.40 -23.04 6.13
N MET A 97 0.80 -22.54 7.21
CA MET A 97 1.53 -21.88 8.29
C MET A 97 2.52 -22.83 8.97
N ASN A 98 2.07 -24.04 9.33
CA ASN A 98 2.93 -25.05 9.95
C ASN A 98 4.06 -25.48 9.01
N PHE A 99 3.79 -25.60 7.71
CA PHE A 99 4.81 -25.93 6.72
C PHE A 99 5.87 -24.83 6.61
N ILE A 100 5.45 -23.56 6.51
CA ILE A 100 6.35 -22.41 6.44
C ILE A 100 7.19 -22.29 7.71
N LEU A 101 6.59 -22.47 8.89
CA LEU A 101 7.31 -22.39 10.17
C LEU A 101 8.32 -23.54 10.35
N ARG A 102 8.07 -24.72 9.78
CA ARG A 102 8.91 -25.90 9.97
C ARG A 102 10.00 -26.06 8.92
N TYR A 103 9.74 -25.67 7.67
CA TYR A 103 10.63 -25.90 6.53
C TYR A 103 11.07 -24.60 5.85
N GLY A 104 10.45 -23.47 6.20
CA GLY A 104 10.74 -22.17 5.60
C GLY A 104 10.04 -21.96 4.26
N LEU A 105 10.01 -20.69 3.82
CA LEU A 105 9.46 -20.28 2.53
C LEU A 105 10.24 -20.85 1.34
N SER A 106 11.52 -21.17 1.53
CA SER A 106 12.38 -21.73 0.47
C SER A 106 11.89 -23.10 0.00
N GLU A 107 11.34 -23.91 0.91
CA GLU A 107 10.81 -25.24 0.57
C GLU A 107 9.48 -25.14 -0.18
N LEU A 108 8.66 -24.13 0.14
CA LEU A 108 7.44 -23.83 -0.61
C LEU A 108 7.76 -23.43 -2.06
N VAL A 109 8.79 -22.60 -2.27
CA VAL A 109 9.23 -22.21 -3.62
C VAL A 109 9.74 -23.41 -4.42
N LYS A 110 10.46 -24.35 -3.78
CA LYS A 110 10.88 -25.59 -4.44
C LYS A 110 9.69 -26.43 -4.88
N LEU A 111 8.68 -26.63 -4.03
CA LEU A 111 7.47 -27.38 -4.37
C LEU A 111 6.71 -26.73 -5.53
N ILE A 112 6.63 -25.40 -5.57
CA ILE A 112 6.02 -24.67 -6.69
C ILE A 112 6.80 -24.93 -7.99
N ASN A 113 8.13 -24.84 -7.94
CA ASN A 113 8.97 -25.12 -9.11
C ASN A 113 8.85 -26.57 -9.58
N GLU A 114 8.79 -27.54 -8.67
CA GLU A 114 8.59 -28.95 -9.00
C GLU A 114 7.22 -29.21 -9.63
N TYR A 115 6.17 -28.59 -9.10
CA TYR A 115 4.82 -28.64 -9.67
C TYR A 115 4.77 -28.06 -11.08
N ASP A 116 5.40 -26.92 -11.31
CA ASP A 116 5.49 -26.28 -12.64
C ASP A 116 6.27 -27.15 -13.65
N ILE A 117 7.32 -27.85 -13.21
CA ILE A 117 8.08 -28.77 -14.07
C ILE A 117 7.24 -30.00 -14.44
N ILE A 118 6.48 -30.55 -13.51
CA ILE A 118 5.62 -31.73 -13.74
C ILE A 118 4.50 -31.36 -14.71
N ASN A 119 3.77 -30.27 -14.47
CA ASN A 119 2.67 -29.84 -15.33
C ASN A 119 3.12 -29.41 -16.73
N ASN A 120 4.30 -28.79 -16.86
CA ASN A 120 4.85 -28.48 -18.18
C ASN A 120 5.32 -29.72 -18.94
N ARG A 121 5.73 -30.80 -18.25
CA ARG A 121 6.05 -32.09 -18.89
C ARG A 121 4.79 -32.81 -19.37
N ASP A 122 3.70 -32.77 -18.59
CA ASP A 122 2.44 -33.39 -18.95
C ASP A 122 1.75 -32.65 -20.10
N ASN A 123 1.79 -31.31 -20.12
CA ASN A 123 1.31 -30.52 -21.26
C ASN A 123 2.10 -30.82 -22.55
N LYS A 124 3.42 -31.03 -22.47
CA LYS A 124 4.25 -31.39 -23.63
C LYS A 124 3.96 -32.80 -24.17
N LYS A 125 3.54 -33.74 -23.31
CA LYS A 125 3.11 -35.08 -23.74
C LYS A 125 1.76 -35.06 -24.46
N ILE A 126 0.85 -34.17 -24.07
CA ILE A 126 -0.48 -34.06 -24.70
C ILE A 126 -0.36 -33.44 -26.12
N ILE A 127 0.54 -32.48 -26.31
CA ILE A 127 0.73 -31.81 -27.61
C ILE A 127 1.45 -32.72 -28.63
N ASN A 128 2.27 -33.66 -28.17
CA ASN A 128 3.05 -34.56 -29.04
C ASN A 128 2.33 -35.88 -29.39
N ASN A 129 1.09 -36.08 -28.93
CA ASN A 129 0.31 -37.30 -29.16
C ASN A 129 -0.98 -37.06 -29.98
N ASN A 130 -1.12 -35.91 -30.64
CA ASN A 130 -2.18 -35.63 -31.62
C ASN A 130 -1.60 -35.41 -33.01
#